data_AF-A0A371DIU6-F1
#
_entry.id   AF-A0A371DIU6-F1
#
_cell.length_a   1.000
_cell.length_b   1.000
_cell.length_c   1.000
_cell.angle_alpha   90.00
_cell.angle_beta   90.00
_cell.angle_gamma   90.00
#
_symmetry.space_group_name_H-M   'P 1'
#
loop_
_entity.id
_entity.type
_entity.pdbx_description
1 polymer ?
#
loop_
_entity_poly.entity_id
_entity_poly.type
_entity_poly.pdbx_seq_one_letter_code
_entity_poly.pdbx_strand_id
1 'polypeptide(L)'
;MVEVLRAHDLPNLSSSSTDPDDWLAHDYDVDSPVYLLVYPAHQRVVCRWGIAWPVGGEATSTSTAAWRHVQLESLADPLGGEVEMHYGYYGALTKTAGPEFATARWIALGTMNLAHRREIESLAKTTPVREDEDGWGCEDWVKDLLERMIAAGVVSATTCHDAVSRASADAA
;
A
#
# COMPACT_ATOMS: atom_id res chain seq x y z
N MET A 1 -41.06 4.37 22.39
CA MET A 1 -40.24 3.67 23.39
C MET A 1 -38.86 3.56 22.79
N VAL A 2 -37.93 4.42 23.19
CA VAL A 2 -36.58 4.52 22.60
C VAL A 2 -35.62 3.92 23.62
N GLU A 3 -35.03 2.78 23.30
CA GLU A 3 -33.96 2.19 24.10
C GLU A 3 -32.67 2.99 23.90
N VAL A 4 -32.20 3.60 24.98
CA VAL A 4 -30.89 4.24 25.05
C VAL A 4 -29.90 3.14 25.41
N LEU A 5 -29.16 2.65 24.42
CA LEU A 5 -27.99 1.80 24.64
C LEU A 5 -26.93 2.62 25.37
N ARG A 6 -26.59 2.19 26.60
CA ARG A 6 -25.55 2.79 27.43
C ARG A 6 -24.17 2.34 26.96
N ALA A 7 -23.20 3.24 27.06
CA ALA A 7 -21.83 3.14 26.54
C ALA A 7 -20.92 2.08 27.22
N HIS A 8 -21.46 0.97 27.74
CA HIS A 8 -20.67 -0.05 28.44
C HIS A 8 -20.47 -1.38 27.68
N ASP A 9 -20.92 -1.48 26.42
CA ASP A 9 -20.81 -2.71 25.62
C ASP A 9 -19.76 -2.66 24.50
N LEU A 10 -18.78 -1.76 24.55
CA LEU A 10 -17.65 -1.79 23.62
C LEU A 10 -16.50 -2.63 24.20
N PRO A 11 -16.00 -3.67 23.48
CA PRO A 11 -14.79 -4.36 23.88
C PRO A 11 -13.62 -3.36 23.92
N ASN A 12 -12.73 -3.55 24.90
CA ASN A 12 -11.54 -2.78 25.19
C ASN A 12 -10.68 -2.53 23.94
N LEU A 13 -10.97 -1.46 23.19
CA LEU A 13 -10.07 -0.88 22.21
C LEU A 13 -9.05 -0.05 23.00
N SER A 14 -7.98 -0.71 23.44
CA SER A 14 -6.80 -0.03 23.97
C SER A 14 -6.20 0.81 22.85
N SER A 15 -6.56 2.09 22.86
CA SER A 15 -6.11 3.11 21.92
C SER A 15 -4.91 3.85 22.47
N SER A 16 -3.74 3.55 21.91
CA SER A 16 -2.77 4.61 21.62
C SER A 16 -1.88 4.13 20.47
N SER A 17 -2.38 4.27 19.25
CA SER A 17 -1.47 4.29 18.11
C SER A 17 -0.74 5.63 18.11
N THR A 18 0.58 5.58 18.24
CA THR A 18 1.50 6.73 18.13
C THR A 18 2.00 6.93 16.69
N ASP A 19 1.36 6.31 15.70
CA ASP A 19 1.69 6.56 14.29
C ASP A 19 0.97 7.83 13.81
N PRO A 20 1.70 8.90 13.45
CA PRO A 20 1.09 10.14 12.97
C PRO A 20 0.21 9.94 11.71
N ASP A 21 0.37 8.84 10.97
CA ASP A 21 -0.41 8.55 9.76
C ASP A 21 -1.73 7.80 10.00
N ASP A 22 -2.07 7.50 11.26
CA ASP A 22 -3.34 6.82 11.63
C ASP A 22 -4.53 7.78 11.80
N TRP A 23 -4.35 9.06 11.50
CA TRP A 23 -5.40 10.08 11.66
C TRP A 23 -6.63 9.82 10.78
N LEU A 24 -6.44 9.21 9.60
CA LEU A 24 -7.54 8.89 8.68
C LEU A 24 -8.23 7.58 9.05
N ALA A 25 -7.44 6.54 9.32
CA ALA A 25 -7.93 5.21 9.70
C ALA A 25 -6.80 4.39 10.32
N HIS A 26 -7.13 3.65 11.38
CA HIS A 26 -6.17 2.79 12.07
C HIS A 26 -6.03 1.42 11.38
N ASP A 27 -4.80 0.89 11.31
CA ASP A 27 -4.55 -0.49 10.89
C ASP A 27 -4.73 -1.46 12.07
N TYR A 28 -5.92 -2.04 12.16
CA TYR A 28 -6.28 -2.96 13.25
C TYR A 28 -5.62 -4.33 13.11
N ASP A 29 -5.38 -5.02 14.23
CA ASP A 29 -4.90 -6.40 14.25
C ASP A 29 -5.99 -7.40 13.86
N VAL A 30 -6.28 -7.40 12.56
CA VAL A 30 -7.19 -8.32 11.88
C VAL A 30 -6.49 -8.87 10.65
N ASP A 31 -6.87 -10.08 10.25
CA ASP A 31 -6.46 -10.66 8.98
C ASP A 31 -7.06 -9.83 7.82
N SER A 32 -6.20 -9.24 7.00
CA SER A 32 -6.59 -8.32 5.91
C SER A 32 -5.94 -8.74 4.59
N PRO A 33 -6.67 -8.70 3.47
CA PRO A 33 -6.09 -9.02 2.17
C PRO A 33 -5.11 -7.91 1.73
N VAL A 34 -3.93 -8.33 1.30
CA VAL A 34 -2.88 -7.46 0.76
C VAL A 34 -2.79 -7.67 -0.75
N TYR A 35 -2.69 -6.56 -1.50
CA TYR A 35 -2.71 -6.56 -2.96
C TYR A 35 -1.47 -5.87 -3.52
N LEU A 36 -0.96 -6.40 -4.63
CA LEU A 36 -0.17 -5.67 -5.60
C LEU A 36 -1.12 -4.89 -6.52
N LEU A 37 -1.01 -3.57 -6.48
CA LEU A 37 -1.72 -2.65 -7.35
C LEU A 37 -0.89 -2.38 -8.61
N VAL A 38 -1.56 -2.42 -9.76
CA VAL A 38 -0.97 -2.04 -11.06
C VAL A 38 -1.88 -1.02 -11.73
N TYR A 39 -1.40 0.21 -11.83
CA TYR A 39 -2.10 1.33 -12.47
C TYR A 39 -1.86 1.33 -13.99
N PRO A 40 -2.86 1.68 -14.81
CA PRO A 40 -2.71 1.72 -16.25
C PRO A 40 -1.73 2.80 -16.73
N ALA A 41 -0.97 2.49 -17.79
CA ALA A 41 0.07 3.36 -18.35
C ALA A 41 -0.42 4.74 -18.84
N HIS A 42 -1.70 4.84 -19.21
CA HIS A 42 -2.32 6.06 -19.74
C HIS A 42 -2.81 7.02 -18.66
N GLN A 43 -2.69 6.65 -17.39
CA GLN A 43 -2.98 7.57 -16.29
C GLN A 43 -1.77 8.47 -16.03
N ARG A 44 -2.04 9.70 -15.58
CA ARG A 44 -0.99 10.64 -15.11
C ARG A 44 -0.37 10.20 -13.77
N VAL A 45 -0.47 8.92 -13.41
CA VAL A 45 0.14 8.38 -12.20
C VAL A 45 1.58 8.08 -12.54
N VAL A 46 2.49 8.74 -11.84
CA VAL A 46 3.93 8.64 -12.10
C VAL A 46 4.46 7.26 -11.67
N CYS A 47 3.91 6.70 -10.58
CA CYS A 47 4.24 5.37 -10.09
C CYS A 47 3.15 4.35 -10.42
N ARG A 48 3.49 3.33 -11.22
CA ARG A 48 2.49 2.38 -11.73
C ARG A 48 2.24 1.20 -10.81
N TRP A 49 3.16 0.88 -9.92
CA TRP A 49 3.07 -0.29 -9.06
C TRP A 49 3.13 0.13 -7.59
N GLY A 50 2.37 -0.56 -6.75
CA GLY A 50 2.38 -0.35 -5.30
C GLY A 50 1.74 -1.52 -4.57
N ILE A 51 1.89 -1.56 -3.25
CA ILE A 51 1.23 -2.55 -2.39
C ILE A 51 0.18 -1.83 -1.55
N ALA A 52 -1.00 -2.43 -1.38
CA ALA A 52 -2.04 -1.84 -0.53
C ALA A 52 -2.94 -2.85 0.16
N TRP A 53 -3.54 -2.42 1.26
CA TRP A 53 -4.55 -3.15 2.02
C TRP A 53 -5.58 -2.21 2.66
N PRO A 54 -6.81 -2.68 2.93
CA PRO A 54 -7.81 -1.88 3.60
C PRO A 54 -7.46 -1.71 5.10
N VAL A 55 -7.77 -0.53 5.63
CA VAL A 55 -7.62 -0.15 7.04
C VAL A 55 -8.89 0.54 7.55
N GLY A 56 -9.04 0.69 8.88
CA GLY A 56 -10.21 1.34 9.48
C GLY A 56 -11.36 0.42 9.88
N GLY A 57 -11.23 -0.90 9.71
CA GLY A 57 -12.24 -1.89 10.09
C GLY A 57 -13.31 -2.12 9.03
N GLU A 58 -14.39 -2.85 9.36
CA GLU A 58 -15.49 -3.09 8.43
C GLU A 58 -16.10 -1.76 7.96
N ALA A 59 -16.13 -1.57 6.64
CA ALA A 59 -16.76 -0.42 6.03
C ALA A 59 -18.24 -0.41 6.40
N THR A 60 -18.64 0.48 7.32
CA THR A 60 -20.04 0.83 7.49
C THR A 60 -20.53 1.51 6.21
N SER A 61 -21.82 1.43 5.92
CA SER A 61 -22.43 2.00 4.70
C SER A 61 -22.23 3.52 4.54
N THR A 62 -21.66 4.18 5.54
CA THR A 62 -21.35 5.62 5.58
C THR A 62 -19.85 5.94 5.61
N SER A 63 -18.96 4.94 5.67
CA SER A 63 -17.51 5.13 5.72
C SER A 63 -16.88 4.91 4.35
N THR A 64 -16.18 5.91 3.82
CA THR A 64 -15.30 5.72 2.66
C THR A 64 -14.17 4.79 3.07
N ALA A 65 -14.04 3.64 2.40
CA ALA A 65 -12.97 2.68 2.69
C ALA A 65 -11.59 3.35 2.60
N ALA A 66 -10.84 3.30 3.70
CA ALA A 66 -9.47 3.78 3.77
C ALA A 66 -8.50 2.64 3.44
N TRP A 67 -7.39 2.99 2.81
CA TRP A 67 -6.39 2.07 2.31
C TRP A 67 -5.01 2.55 2.74
N ARG A 68 -4.18 1.62 3.19
CA ARG A 68 -2.76 1.85 3.44
C ARG A 68 -2.00 1.50 2.16
N HIS A 69 -1.16 2.42 1.69
CA HIS A 69 -0.42 2.30 0.43
C HIS A 69 1.09 2.34 0.69
N VAL A 70 1.81 1.42 0.07
CA VAL A 70 3.27 1.35 0.01
C VAL A 70 3.68 1.47 -1.45
N GLN A 71 4.14 2.64 -1.85
CA GLN A 71 4.50 2.96 -3.23
C GLN A 71 5.57 4.07 -3.23
N LEU A 72 6.35 4.17 -4.30
CA LEU A 72 7.19 5.35 -4.51
C LEU A 72 6.32 6.53 -4.93
N GLU A 73 6.72 7.71 -4.48
CA GLU A 73 6.13 8.98 -4.89
C GLU A 73 7.10 9.73 -5.80
N SER A 74 6.57 10.41 -6.81
CA SER A 74 7.36 11.26 -7.67
C SER A 74 7.54 12.64 -7.06
N LEU A 75 8.76 13.13 -7.03
CA LEU A 75 9.05 14.51 -6.71
C LEU A 75 8.94 15.34 -7.99
N ALA A 76 7.96 16.25 -8.02
CA ALA A 76 7.98 17.31 -9.01
C ALA A 76 9.09 18.31 -8.65
N ASP A 77 9.86 18.75 -9.63
CA ASP A 77 10.81 19.86 -9.44
C ASP A 77 10.03 21.10 -8.95
N PRO A 78 10.33 21.63 -7.75
CA PRO A 78 9.66 22.83 -7.23
C PRO A 78 9.86 24.08 -8.11
N LEU A 79 10.83 24.06 -9.03
CA LEU A 79 11.10 25.13 -9.98
C LEU A 79 10.50 24.89 -11.38
N GLY A 80 9.81 23.75 -11.59
CA GLY A 80 9.11 23.45 -12.84
C GLY A 80 10.04 23.20 -14.04
N GLY A 81 11.32 22.88 -13.81
CA GLY A 81 12.21 22.43 -14.85
C GLY A 81 11.89 21.00 -15.29
N GLU A 82 12.06 20.71 -16.59
CA GLU A 82 12.04 19.33 -17.11
C GLU A 82 13.31 18.58 -16.71
N VAL A 83 13.52 18.41 -15.42
CA VAL A 83 14.71 17.74 -14.88
C VAL A 83 14.23 16.52 -14.13
N GLU A 84 14.28 15.37 -14.82
CA GLU A 84 14.35 14.01 -14.29
C GLU A 84 13.32 13.63 -13.19
N MET A 85 12.45 12.65 -13.47
CA MET A 85 11.52 12.16 -12.45
C MET A 85 12.31 11.48 -11.32
N HIS A 86 12.45 12.18 -10.19
CA HIS A 86 12.98 11.61 -8.97
C HIS A 86 11.89 10.85 -8.22
N TYR A 87 12.20 9.65 -7.76
CA TYR A 87 11.30 8.82 -6.97
C TYR A 87 11.79 8.75 -5.54
N GLY A 88 10.87 8.79 -4.58
CA GLY A 88 11.19 8.65 -3.16
C GLY A 88 10.16 7.80 -2.44
N TYR A 89 10.61 6.98 -1.49
CA TYR A 89 9.72 6.35 -0.53
C TYR A 89 9.68 7.19 0.75
N TYR A 90 8.53 7.81 1.02
CA TYR A 90 8.33 8.70 2.16
C TYR A 90 7.59 8.06 3.33
N GLY A 91 7.35 6.75 3.26
CA GLY A 91 6.52 6.02 4.22
C GLY A 91 5.21 5.56 3.61
N ALA A 92 4.51 4.70 4.34
CA ALA A 92 3.23 4.18 3.91
C ALA A 92 2.16 5.25 4.12
N LEU A 93 1.32 5.48 3.11
CA LEU A 93 0.29 6.53 3.15
C LEU A 93 -1.08 5.93 3.32
N THR A 94 -1.83 6.42 4.31
CA THR A 94 -3.25 6.09 4.46
C THR A 94 -4.09 7.08 3.65
N LYS A 95 -4.81 6.59 2.63
CA LYS A 95 -5.69 7.42 1.77
C LYS A 95 -7.00 6.72 1.45
N THR A 96 -8.00 7.50 1.05
CA THR A 96 -9.26 6.95 0.52
C THR A 96 -9.06 6.51 -0.93
N ALA A 97 -9.88 5.56 -1.39
CA ALA A 97 -9.88 5.12 -2.78
C ALA A 97 -10.28 6.27 -3.73
N GLY A 98 -9.30 6.80 -4.46
CA GLY A 98 -9.51 7.78 -5.53
C GLY A 98 -9.96 7.14 -6.86
N PRO A 99 -10.31 7.93 -7.88
CA PRO A 99 -10.71 7.41 -9.20
C PRO A 99 -9.66 6.49 -9.85
N GLU A 100 -8.38 6.78 -9.66
CA GLU A 100 -7.26 5.98 -10.14
C GLU A 100 -7.21 4.58 -9.48
N PHE A 101 -7.64 4.48 -8.23
CA PHE A 101 -7.69 3.23 -7.48
C PHE A 101 -8.75 2.28 -8.05
N ALA A 102 -9.87 2.83 -8.53
CA ALA A 102 -10.95 2.06 -9.17
C ALA A 102 -10.53 1.45 -10.51
N THR A 103 -9.54 2.05 -11.18
CA THR A 103 -9.01 1.56 -12.46
C THR A 103 -7.75 0.70 -12.31
N ALA A 104 -7.18 0.66 -11.10
CA ALA A 104 -6.02 -0.18 -10.83
C ALA A 104 -6.42 -1.65 -10.91
N ARG A 105 -5.51 -2.49 -11.41
CA ARG A 105 -5.65 -3.94 -11.29
C ARG A 105 -5.12 -4.39 -9.94
N TRP A 106 -5.89 -5.21 -9.25
CA TRP A 106 -5.55 -5.68 -7.92
C TRP A 106 -5.18 -7.16 -8.00
N ILE A 107 -3.94 -7.48 -7.66
CA ILE A 107 -3.41 -8.83 -7.69
C ILE A 107 -3.18 -9.24 -6.24
N ALA A 108 -3.95 -10.21 -5.75
CA ALA A 108 -3.84 -10.65 -4.36
C ALA A 108 -2.45 -11.27 -4.08
N LEU A 109 -1.80 -10.78 -3.01
CA LEU A 109 -0.57 -11.33 -2.46
C LEU A 109 -0.86 -12.29 -1.29
N GLY A 110 -2.06 -12.19 -0.70
CA GLY A 110 -2.54 -13.08 0.36
C GLY A 110 -3.29 -12.33 1.45
N THR A 111 -3.70 -13.07 2.47
CA THR A 111 -4.25 -12.51 3.70
C THR A 111 -3.16 -12.45 4.76
N MET A 112 -2.98 -11.29 5.39
CA MET A 112 -1.89 -11.02 6.30
C MET A 112 -2.43 -10.38 7.59
N ASN A 113 -1.83 -10.70 8.74
CA ASN A 113 -2.11 -10.04 10.02
C ASN A 113 -1.31 -8.73 10.17
N LEU A 114 -1.52 -7.99 11.26
CA LEU A 114 -0.85 -6.70 11.48
C LEU A 114 0.68 -6.81 11.54
N ALA A 115 1.21 -7.90 12.12
CA ALA A 115 2.65 -8.10 12.20
C ALA A 115 3.29 -8.21 10.80
N HIS A 116 2.69 -8.99 9.90
CA HIS A 116 3.13 -9.08 8.51
C HIS A 116 3.02 -7.75 7.77
N ARG A 117 1.93 -6.99 7.95
CA ARG A 117 1.75 -5.69 7.28
C ARG A 117 2.75 -4.64 7.77
N ARG A 118 3.04 -4.60 9.07
CA ARG A 118 4.12 -3.77 9.63
C ARG A 118 5.49 -4.17 9.11
N GLU A 119 5.72 -5.47 8.92
CA GLU A 119 6.95 -5.96 8.31
C GLU A 119 7.10 -5.46 6.86
N ILE A 120 6.01 -5.45 6.07
CA ILE A 120 6.03 -4.84 4.72
C ILE A 120 6.48 -3.38 4.78
N GLU A 121 5.91 -2.57 5.69
CA GLU A 121 6.31 -1.17 5.83
C GLU A 121 7.78 -1.01 6.27
N SER A 122 8.25 -1.88 7.17
CA SER A 122 9.65 -1.92 7.62
C SER A 122 10.62 -2.26 6.47
N LEU A 123 10.28 -3.29 5.69
CA LEU A 123 11.06 -3.68 4.51
C LEU A 123 11.04 -2.58 3.45
N ALA A 124 9.91 -1.92 3.23
CA ALA A 124 9.83 -0.79 2.30
C ALA A 124 10.74 0.37 2.72
N LYS A 125 10.82 0.70 4.02
CA LYS A 125 11.73 1.74 4.55
C LYS A 125 13.21 1.43 4.32
N THR A 126 13.57 0.15 4.18
CA THR A 126 14.95 -0.31 3.99
C THR A 126 15.24 -0.74 2.56
N THR A 127 14.27 -0.65 1.66
CA THR A 127 14.43 -0.98 0.24
C THR A 127 15.02 0.22 -0.48
N PRO A 128 16.22 0.09 -1.08
CA PRO A 128 16.92 1.21 -1.70
C PRO A 128 16.15 1.71 -2.91
N VAL A 129 16.03 3.04 -3.04
CA VAL A 129 15.63 3.68 -4.29
C VAL A 129 16.92 3.99 -5.05
N ARG A 130 17.04 3.46 -6.26
CA ARG A 130 18.22 3.62 -7.13
C ARG A 130 17.86 4.60 -8.22
N GLU A 131 18.38 5.81 -8.14
CA GLU A 131 18.13 6.87 -9.13
C GLU A 131 19.18 6.85 -10.27
N ASP A 132 20.29 6.15 -10.05
CA ASP A 132 21.49 6.14 -10.88
C ASP A 132 21.55 5.00 -11.90
N GLU A 133 20.60 4.07 -11.87
CA GLU A 133 20.49 2.99 -12.84
C GLU A 133 19.46 3.35 -13.94
N ASP A 134 19.95 3.55 -15.17
CA ASP A 134 19.11 3.82 -16.34
C ASP A 134 17.96 2.79 -16.46
N GLY A 135 16.73 3.28 -16.35
CA GLY A 135 15.52 2.46 -16.50
C GLY A 135 14.99 1.82 -15.21
N TRP A 136 15.60 2.06 -14.05
CA TRP A 136 15.05 1.65 -12.76
C TRP A 136 13.79 2.46 -12.43
N GLY A 137 12.66 1.76 -12.27
CA GLY A 137 11.37 2.39 -12.02
C GLY A 137 10.69 1.96 -10.71
N CYS A 138 9.46 2.44 -10.56
CA CYS A 138 8.55 1.96 -9.52
C CYS A 138 8.34 0.45 -9.55
N GLU A 139 8.26 -0.12 -10.76
CA GLU A 139 8.10 -1.56 -10.94
C GLU A 139 9.27 -2.33 -10.32
N ASP A 140 10.51 -1.85 -10.51
CA ASP A 140 11.70 -2.54 -10.03
C ASP A 140 11.86 -2.39 -8.51
N TRP A 141 11.55 -1.23 -7.96
CA TRP A 141 11.50 -1.06 -6.51
C TRP A 141 10.46 -1.97 -5.85
N VAL A 142 9.27 -2.12 -6.46
CA VAL A 142 8.25 -3.06 -5.95
C VAL A 142 8.72 -4.51 -6.08
N LYS A 143 9.40 -4.90 -7.17
CA LYS A 143 10.00 -6.24 -7.28
C LYS A 143 11.04 -6.49 -6.20
N ASP A 144 11.95 -5.53 -5.94
CA ASP A 144 12.95 -5.62 -4.88
C ASP A 144 12.29 -5.75 -3.50
N LEU A 145 11.19 -5.02 -3.25
CA LEU A 145 10.41 -5.15 -2.02
C LEU A 145 9.76 -6.54 -1.90
N LEU A 146 9.19 -7.08 -2.99
CA LEU A 146 8.59 -8.41 -2.98
C LEU A 146 9.62 -9.51 -2.70
N GLU A 147 10.84 -9.43 -3.26
CA GLU A 147 11.94 -10.35 -2.95
C GLU A 147 12.32 -10.31 -1.45
N ARG A 148 12.33 -9.12 -0.86
CA ARG A 148 12.55 -8.94 0.58
C ARG A 148 11.42 -9.53 1.41
N MET A 149 10.17 -9.38 0.98
CA MET A 149 9.01 -9.99 1.63
C MET A 149 9.08 -11.52 1.58
N ILE A 150 9.56 -12.10 0.48
CA ILE A 150 9.83 -13.55 0.38
C ILE A 150 10.91 -13.95 1.40
N ALA A 151 12.04 -13.24 1.43
CA ALA A 151 13.15 -13.55 2.33
C ALA A 151 12.75 -13.45 3.81
N ALA A 152 11.85 -12.53 4.16
CA ALA A 152 11.30 -12.37 5.50
C ALA A 152 10.16 -13.36 5.83
N GLY A 153 9.71 -14.17 4.87
CA GLY A 153 8.63 -15.14 5.06
C GLY A 153 7.23 -14.52 5.16
N VAL A 154 7.07 -13.26 4.76
CA VAL A 154 5.78 -12.54 4.76
C VAL A 154 4.84 -13.10 3.69
N VAL A 155 5.40 -13.56 2.58
CA VAL A 155 4.69 -14.08 1.41
C VAL A 155 5.48 -15.21 0.78
N SER A 156 4.81 -16.15 0.11
CA SER A 156 5.50 -17.25 -0.57
C SER A 156 6.12 -16.79 -1.90
N ALA A 157 7.27 -17.37 -2.25
CA ALA A 157 7.93 -17.12 -3.53
C ALA A 157 7.00 -17.40 -4.73
N THR A 158 6.22 -18.49 -4.68
CA THR A 158 5.25 -18.83 -5.73
C THR A 158 4.22 -17.72 -5.92
N THR A 159 3.62 -17.22 -4.83
CA THR A 159 2.62 -16.15 -4.90
C THR A 159 3.20 -14.86 -5.47
N CYS A 160 4.41 -14.48 -5.06
CA CYS A 160 5.08 -13.29 -5.58
C CYS A 160 5.43 -13.41 -7.05
N HIS A 161 6.03 -14.53 -7.49
CA HIS A 161 6.39 -14.73 -8.88
C HIS A 161 5.15 -14.73 -9.79
N ASP A 162 4.07 -15.39 -9.36
CA ASP A 162 2.79 -15.38 -10.09
C ASP A 162 2.21 -13.97 -10.17
N ALA A 163 2.29 -13.20 -9.07
CA ALA A 163 1.80 -11.83 -9.03
C ALA A 163 2.58 -10.92 -9.98
N VAL A 164 3.91 -11.00 -9.99
CA VAL A 164 4.78 -10.24 -10.90
C VAL A 164 4.53 -10.64 -12.35
N SER A 165 4.42 -11.94 -12.66
CA SER A 165 4.12 -12.41 -14.01
C SER A 165 2.79 -11.85 -14.53
N ARG A 166 1.74 -11.82 -13.69
CA ARG A 166 0.43 -11.24 -14.03
C ARG A 166 0.50 -9.72 -14.16
N ALA A 167 1.33 -9.07 -13.36
CA ALA A 167 1.52 -7.62 -13.40
C ALA A 167 2.19 -7.17 -14.71
N SER A 168 3.21 -7.91 -15.16
CA SER A 168 3.99 -7.58 -16.37
C SER A 168 3.30 -7.93 -17.69
N ALA A 169 2.37 -8.90 -17.72
CA ALA A 169 1.77 -9.42 -18.96
C ALA A 169 0.93 -8.42 -19.78
N ASP A 170 0.55 -7.26 -19.21
CA ASP A 170 -0.27 -6.22 -19.86
C ASP A 170 0.43 -4.86 -19.94
N ALA A 171 1.71 -4.78 -19.56
CA ALA A 171 2.51 -3.56 -19.70
C ALA A 171 3.11 -3.42 -21.12
N ALA A 172 2.90 -4.42 -22.00
CA ALA A 172 3.31 -4.49 -23.40
C ALA A 172 2.12 -4.25 -24.33
#